data_AF-A0A8H2JZ43-F1
#
_entry.id   AF-A0A8H2JZ43-F1
#
_cell.length_a   1.000
_cell.length_b   1.000
_cell.length_c   1.000
_cell.angle_alpha   90.00
_cell.angle_beta   90.00
_cell.angle_gamma   90.00
#
_symmetry.space_group_name_H-M   'P 1'
#
loop_
_entity.id
_entity.type
_entity.pdbx_description
1 polymer ?
#
loop_
_entity_poly.entity_id
_entity_poly.type
_entity_poly.pdbx_seq_one_letter_code
_entity_poly.pdbx_strand_id
1 'polypeptide(L)'
;MFDFYQNILTLSILLFNFIFLFFCFFRKKKELAIFASLFIWHTLFSVFYYLFTLFNTADARRYYSSSFNNDLEIFPGTKAVIYFTSWFSRGLDASYLNTTLFYNFFGTLGTFLFYFSLKNYFNNLSRYWVLIIFIPSMSFWSAGLGKDAISFFSVCLFLYTITFNKKLYILLPISFFFMFMVRPHIALMMIISFVIYFILRSRVHFLAKLITLPIIIVGVIFSSGFVQQYVGLDEASIDSISSYVDDRQNSNQGGGSSIDLQSMSYPVQVFTYVFRPLPFDAHSTLALFTSIENTILLILFLYVLFKNKFRLNYFIEGKNTWLLIYAFLTCSMLAVTTANLGIATRQKWMFMPILLYLLVYAFYQFKESQRIGKLSK
;
A
#
# COMPACT_ATOMS: atom_id res chain seq x y z
N MET A 1 -12.22 18.99 -27.66
CA MET A 1 -13.69 19.10 -27.74
C MET A 1 -14.23 18.02 -26.82
N PHE A 2 -14.83 18.39 -25.68
CA PHE A 2 -15.26 17.39 -24.68
C PHE A 2 -16.47 16.62 -25.22
N ASP A 3 -16.31 15.31 -25.36
CA ASP A 3 -17.39 14.41 -25.75
C ASP A 3 -18.45 14.35 -24.62
N PHE A 4 -19.70 14.66 -24.97
CA PHE A 4 -20.84 14.67 -24.03
C PHE A 4 -20.98 13.33 -23.30
N TYR A 5 -20.74 12.22 -24.01
CA TYR A 5 -20.74 10.88 -23.43
C TYR A 5 -19.70 10.75 -22.31
N GLN A 6 -18.47 11.20 -22.54
CA GLN A 6 -17.38 11.10 -21.57
C GLN A 6 -17.65 11.93 -20.30
N ASN A 7 -18.29 13.08 -20.43
CA ASN A 7 -18.67 13.92 -19.30
C ASN A 7 -19.75 13.26 -18.43
N ILE A 8 -20.77 12.67 -19.07
CA ILE A 8 -21.80 11.90 -18.34
C ILE A 8 -21.17 10.70 -17.64
N LEU A 9 -20.27 9.98 -18.32
CA LEU A 9 -19.57 8.85 -17.74
C LEU A 9 -18.72 9.29 -16.53
N THR A 10 -18.01 10.42 -16.63
CA THR A 10 -17.24 11.02 -15.53
C THR A 10 -18.13 11.25 -14.30
N LEU A 11 -19.26 11.93 -14.49
CA LEU A 11 -20.20 12.25 -13.41
C LEU A 11 -20.80 10.97 -12.82
N SER A 12 -21.14 10.00 -13.66
CA SER A 12 -21.71 8.72 -13.22
C SER A 12 -20.72 7.93 -12.35
N ILE A 13 -19.44 7.90 -12.72
CA ILE A 13 -18.39 7.25 -11.91
C ILE A 13 -18.25 7.93 -10.55
N LEU A 14 -18.19 9.27 -10.52
CA LEU A 14 -18.06 10.02 -9.27
C LEU A 14 -19.26 9.84 -8.35
N LEU A 15 -20.49 9.88 -8.90
CA LEU A 15 -21.72 9.62 -8.16
C LEU A 15 -21.76 8.19 -7.63
N PHE A 16 -21.47 7.20 -8.47
CA PHE A 16 -21.41 5.80 -8.05
C PHE A 16 -20.42 5.61 -6.90
N ASN A 17 -19.19 6.13 -7.05
CA ASN A 17 -18.15 6.03 -6.02
C ASN A 17 -18.61 6.67 -4.71
N PHE A 18 -19.18 7.88 -4.76
CA PHE A 18 -19.67 8.58 -3.57
C PHE A 18 -20.79 7.80 -2.88
N ILE A 19 -21.81 7.37 -3.63
CA ILE A 19 -22.98 6.66 -3.11
C ILE A 19 -22.56 5.31 -2.51
N PHE A 20 -21.71 4.56 -3.20
CA PHE A 20 -21.20 3.27 -2.73
C PHE A 20 -20.44 3.43 -1.40
N LEU A 21 -19.52 4.39 -1.34
CA LEU A 21 -18.75 4.68 -0.12
C LEU A 21 -19.65 5.16 1.02
N PHE A 22 -20.66 5.98 0.71
CA PHE A 22 -21.62 6.46 1.69
C PHE A 22 -22.34 5.30 2.35
N PHE A 23 -22.89 4.36 1.58
CA PHE A 23 -23.57 3.18 2.14
C PHE A 23 -22.63 2.24 2.92
N CYS A 24 -21.39 2.09 2.48
CA CYS A 24 -20.44 1.20 3.15
C CYS A 24 -19.96 1.76 4.51
N PHE A 25 -19.62 3.05 4.53
CA PHE A 25 -18.82 3.64 5.60
C PHE A 25 -19.54 4.71 6.42
N PHE A 26 -20.51 5.43 5.88
CA PHE A 26 -21.19 6.49 6.62
C PHE A 26 -22.13 5.90 7.67
N ARG A 27 -21.90 6.23 8.95
CA ARG A 27 -22.71 5.72 10.08
C ARG A 27 -23.32 6.82 10.95
N LYS A 28 -22.65 7.95 11.11
CA LYS A 28 -23.05 9.02 12.03
C LYS A 28 -22.93 10.38 11.36
N LYS A 29 -23.89 11.29 11.61
CA LYS A 29 -23.88 12.67 11.10
C LYS A 29 -22.58 13.43 11.39
N LYS A 30 -22.00 13.23 12.59
CA LYS A 30 -20.73 13.87 12.99
C LYS A 30 -19.53 13.48 12.10
N GLU A 31 -19.64 12.39 11.34
CA GLU A 31 -18.58 11.88 10.48
C GLU A 31 -18.70 12.41 9.05
N LEU A 32 -19.74 13.18 8.72
CA LEU A 32 -19.99 13.67 7.37
C LEU A 32 -18.85 14.55 6.86
N ALA A 33 -18.33 15.43 7.72
CA ALA A 33 -17.21 16.31 7.36
C ALA A 33 -15.95 15.51 7.01
N ILE A 34 -15.59 14.50 7.81
CA ILE A 34 -14.42 13.64 7.54
C ILE A 34 -14.67 12.79 6.29
N PHE A 35 -15.85 12.21 6.15
CA PHE A 35 -16.25 11.43 4.98
C PHE A 35 -16.10 12.26 3.69
N ALA A 36 -16.72 13.44 3.65
CA ALA A 36 -16.64 14.33 2.49
C ALA A 36 -15.20 14.79 2.23
N SER A 37 -14.44 15.12 3.30
CA SER A 37 -13.04 15.54 3.17
C SER A 37 -12.17 14.43 2.56
N LEU A 38 -12.31 13.18 3.01
CA LEU A 38 -11.55 12.05 2.46
C LEU A 38 -11.89 11.78 0.99
N PHE A 39 -13.18 11.80 0.65
CA PHE A 39 -13.63 11.60 -0.72
C PHE A 39 -13.12 12.71 -1.66
N ILE A 40 -13.30 13.97 -1.27
CA ILE A 40 -12.86 15.13 -2.05
C ILE A 40 -11.33 15.12 -2.17
N TRP A 41 -10.62 14.97 -1.06
CA TRP A 41 -9.16 14.94 -1.04
C TRP A 41 -8.60 13.92 -2.04
N HIS A 42 -9.03 12.67 -1.93
CA HIS A 42 -8.47 11.60 -2.75
C HIS A 42 -8.86 11.74 -4.22
N THR A 43 -10.10 12.18 -4.50
CA THR A 43 -10.55 12.44 -5.87
C THR A 43 -9.80 13.61 -6.51
N LEU A 44 -9.49 14.67 -5.76
CA LEU A 44 -8.65 15.76 -6.24
C LEU A 44 -7.25 15.26 -6.63
N PHE A 45 -6.65 14.39 -5.82
CA PHE A 45 -5.37 13.77 -6.15
C PHE A 45 -5.44 12.85 -7.37
N SER A 46 -6.59 12.22 -7.64
CA SER A 46 -6.80 11.48 -8.90
C SER A 46 -6.72 12.39 -10.12
N VAL A 47 -7.34 13.56 -10.05
CA VAL A 47 -7.27 14.57 -11.12
C VAL A 47 -5.84 15.11 -11.27
N PHE A 48 -5.15 15.40 -10.15
CA PHE A 48 -3.75 15.82 -10.20
C PHE A 48 -2.83 14.74 -10.76
N TYR A 49 -3.05 13.47 -10.42
CA TYR A 49 -2.32 12.35 -11.00
C TYR A 49 -2.56 12.27 -12.50
N TYR A 50 -3.82 12.33 -12.95
CA TYR A 50 -4.17 12.36 -14.37
C TYR A 50 -3.40 13.46 -15.11
N LEU A 51 -3.50 14.72 -14.64
CA LEU A 51 -2.80 15.85 -15.24
C LEU A 51 -1.29 15.65 -15.26
N PHE A 52 -0.71 15.18 -14.15
CA PHE A 52 0.72 14.89 -14.06
C PHE A 52 1.17 13.87 -15.12
N THR A 53 0.41 12.78 -15.30
CA THR A 53 0.75 11.71 -16.25
C THR A 53 0.61 12.11 -17.72
N LEU A 54 -0.09 13.19 -18.05
CA LEU A 54 -0.15 13.70 -19.42
C LEU A 54 1.19 14.29 -19.86
N PHE A 55 1.88 14.99 -18.94
CA PHE A 55 3.12 15.71 -19.23
C PHE A 55 4.38 14.92 -18.86
N ASN A 56 4.27 13.94 -17.96
CA ASN A 56 5.40 13.16 -17.46
C ASN A 56 5.34 11.71 -17.94
N THR A 57 6.50 11.07 -18.09
CA THR A 57 6.59 9.64 -18.39
C THR A 57 5.98 8.83 -17.24
N ALA A 58 4.95 8.05 -17.54
CA ALA A 58 4.23 7.28 -16.53
C ALA A 58 3.70 5.97 -17.13
N ASP A 59 3.80 4.89 -16.35
CA ASP A 59 3.28 3.56 -16.73
C ASP A 59 1.79 3.61 -17.10
N ALA A 60 1.03 4.53 -16.49
CA ALA A 60 -0.40 4.69 -16.68
C ALA A 60 -0.80 4.91 -18.15
N ARG A 61 -0.06 5.74 -18.90
CA ARG A 61 -0.32 5.96 -20.34
C ARG A 61 -0.07 4.70 -21.15
N ARG A 62 0.96 3.92 -20.78
CA ARG A 62 1.26 2.64 -21.42
C ARG A 62 0.15 1.62 -21.15
N TYR A 63 -0.36 1.54 -19.92
CA TYR A 63 -1.46 0.64 -19.59
C TYR A 63 -2.72 0.98 -20.38
N TYR A 64 -3.07 2.26 -20.49
CA TYR A 64 -4.25 2.71 -21.24
C TYR A 64 -4.11 2.53 -22.76
N SER A 65 -2.96 2.86 -23.34
CA SER A 65 -2.74 2.63 -24.78
C SER A 65 -2.70 1.14 -25.12
N SER A 66 -2.01 0.34 -24.31
CA SER A 66 -1.93 -1.12 -24.52
C SER A 66 -3.26 -1.83 -24.29
N SER A 67 -4.18 -1.21 -23.55
CA SER A 67 -5.51 -1.78 -23.30
C SER A 67 -6.42 -1.74 -24.52
N PHE A 68 -5.98 -1.23 -25.68
CA PHE A 68 -6.67 -1.34 -26.96
C PHE A 68 -6.16 -2.48 -27.88
N ASN A 69 -5.08 -3.17 -27.52
CA ASN A 69 -4.51 -4.27 -28.34
C ASN A 69 -5.38 -5.54 -28.37
N ASN A 70 -5.67 -6.12 -29.54
CA ASN A 70 -6.60 -7.26 -29.63
C ASN A 70 -6.17 -8.51 -28.82
N ASP A 71 -4.87 -8.81 -28.74
CA ASP A 71 -4.36 -10.00 -28.05
C ASP A 71 -3.99 -9.69 -26.59
N LEU A 72 -5.01 -9.66 -25.72
CA LEU A 72 -4.80 -9.49 -24.28
C LEU A 72 -4.67 -10.82 -23.56
N GLU A 73 -3.50 -11.07 -23.01
CA GLU A 73 -3.26 -12.20 -22.12
C GLU A 73 -3.65 -11.86 -20.67
N ILE A 74 -4.36 -12.77 -20.02
CA ILE A 74 -4.66 -12.67 -18.58
C ILE A 74 -3.48 -13.27 -17.82
N PHE A 75 -2.61 -12.40 -17.31
CA PHE A 75 -1.51 -12.79 -16.43
C PHE A 75 -1.26 -11.73 -15.36
N PRO A 76 -0.94 -12.09 -14.11
CA PRO A 76 -0.63 -11.14 -13.04
C PRO A 76 0.44 -10.09 -13.41
N GLY A 77 0.43 -8.98 -12.68
CA GLY A 77 1.34 -7.86 -12.89
C GLY A 77 0.83 -6.89 -13.95
N THR A 78 1.69 -6.55 -14.92
CA THR A 78 1.38 -5.54 -15.94
C THR A 78 0.21 -5.97 -16.83
N LYS A 79 0.20 -7.24 -17.25
CA LYS A 79 -0.83 -7.78 -18.14
C LYS A 79 -2.22 -7.74 -17.49
N ALA A 80 -2.33 -8.06 -16.20
CA ALA A 80 -3.58 -7.99 -15.43
C ALA A 80 -4.13 -6.57 -15.37
N VAL A 81 -3.28 -5.57 -15.16
CA VAL A 81 -3.68 -4.16 -15.19
C VAL A 81 -4.16 -3.75 -16.58
N ILE A 82 -3.47 -4.14 -17.65
CA ILE A 82 -3.89 -3.87 -19.03
C ILE A 82 -5.25 -4.52 -19.34
N TYR A 83 -5.42 -5.79 -18.96
CA TYR A 83 -6.66 -6.54 -19.15
C TYR A 83 -7.82 -5.90 -18.38
N PHE A 84 -7.62 -5.59 -17.09
CA PHE A 84 -8.63 -4.89 -16.28
C PHE A 84 -8.96 -3.50 -16.85
N THR A 85 -7.97 -2.80 -17.37
CA THR A 85 -8.14 -1.49 -18.03
C THR A 85 -8.98 -1.61 -19.30
N SER A 86 -8.86 -2.70 -20.07
CA SER A 86 -9.62 -2.90 -21.32
C SER A 86 -11.13 -3.04 -21.10
N TRP A 87 -11.56 -3.53 -19.93
CA TRP A 87 -12.98 -3.56 -19.59
C TRP A 87 -13.59 -2.16 -19.58
N PHE A 88 -12.82 -1.15 -19.16
CA PHE A 88 -13.26 0.23 -19.20
C PHE A 88 -12.98 0.88 -20.55
N SER A 89 -11.77 0.71 -21.10
CA SER A 89 -11.36 1.42 -22.30
C SER A 89 -12.04 0.92 -23.57
N ARG A 90 -12.29 -0.39 -23.71
CA ARG A 90 -13.04 -0.97 -24.85
C ARG A 90 -14.48 -1.29 -24.50
N GLY A 91 -14.75 -1.72 -23.26
CA GLY A 91 -16.10 -2.11 -22.87
C GLY A 91 -17.05 -0.91 -22.68
N LEU A 92 -16.52 0.24 -22.26
CA LEU A 92 -17.29 1.47 -22.01
C LEU A 92 -16.76 2.66 -22.83
N ASP A 93 -15.86 2.42 -23.79
CA ASP A 93 -15.14 3.47 -24.52
C ASP A 93 -14.61 4.60 -23.62
N ALA A 94 -14.19 4.24 -22.40
CA ALA A 94 -13.85 5.22 -21.38
C ALA A 94 -12.57 5.97 -21.76
N SER A 95 -12.62 7.30 -21.72
CA SER A 95 -11.44 8.15 -21.84
C SER A 95 -10.40 7.85 -20.77
N TYR A 96 -9.15 8.27 -21.00
CA TYR A 96 -8.06 8.10 -20.04
C TYR A 96 -8.37 8.67 -18.65
N LEU A 97 -9.12 9.78 -18.58
CA LEU A 97 -9.60 10.36 -17.32
C LEU A 97 -10.60 9.44 -16.64
N ASN A 98 -11.61 8.95 -17.37
CA ASN A 98 -12.63 8.04 -16.83
C ASN A 98 -12.01 6.74 -16.33
N THR A 99 -11.06 6.17 -17.06
CA THR A 99 -10.35 4.98 -16.59
C THR A 99 -9.51 5.28 -15.34
N THR A 100 -8.88 6.45 -15.25
CA THR A 100 -8.19 6.88 -14.03
C THR A 100 -9.14 6.97 -12.83
N LEU A 101 -10.35 7.50 -13.01
CA LEU A 101 -11.37 7.59 -11.96
C LEU A 101 -11.96 6.23 -11.56
N PHE A 102 -11.97 5.23 -12.44
CA PHE A 102 -12.27 3.85 -12.04
C PHE A 102 -11.19 3.28 -11.12
N TYR A 103 -9.91 3.58 -11.33
CA TYR A 103 -8.85 3.17 -10.40
C TYR A 103 -8.89 3.96 -9.07
N ASN A 104 -9.29 5.23 -9.12
CA ASN A 104 -9.54 6.05 -7.93
C ASN A 104 -10.55 5.40 -6.96
N PHE A 105 -11.49 4.59 -7.45
CA PHE A 105 -12.39 3.83 -6.58
C PHE A 105 -11.62 2.91 -5.62
N PHE A 106 -10.60 2.20 -6.09
CA PHE A 106 -9.77 1.35 -5.22
C PHE A 106 -8.96 2.19 -4.23
N GLY A 107 -8.34 3.28 -4.68
CA GLY A 107 -7.61 4.20 -3.82
C GLY A 107 -8.45 4.83 -2.71
N THR A 108 -9.64 5.34 -3.08
CA THR A 108 -10.61 5.89 -2.12
C THR A 108 -11.05 4.83 -1.13
N LEU A 109 -11.45 3.63 -1.59
CA LEU A 109 -11.78 2.51 -0.71
C LEU A 109 -10.66 2.18 0.27
N GLY A 110 -9.41 2.11 -0.21
CA GLY A 110 -8.23 1.88 0.62
C GLY A 110 -8.08 2.96 1.69
N THR A 111 -8.25 4.23 1.33
CA THR A 111 -8.14 5.37 2.26
C THR A 111 -9.22 5.31 3.33
N PHE A 112 -10.46 4.96 2.98
CA PHE A 112 -11.54 4.75 3.95
C PHE A 112 -11.22 3.58 4.88
N LEU A 113 -10.84 2.42 4.35
CA LEU A 113 -10.46 1.25 5.16
C LEU A 113 -9.33 1.57 6.14
N PHE A 114 -8.34 2.36 5.70
CA PHE A 114 -7.25 2.83 6.54
C PHE A 114 -7.75 3.74 7.67
N TYR A 115 -8.56 4.75 7.35
CA TYR A 115 -9.17 5.63 8.36
C TYR A 115 -9.98 4.84 9.39
N PHE A 116 -10.82 3.89 8.97
CA PHE A 116 -11.63 3.11 9.89
C PHE A 116 -10.79 2.21 10.80
N SER A 117 -9.65 1.71 10.32
CA SER A 117 -8.69 0.96 11.13
C SER A 117 -8.08 1.80 12.25
N LEU A 118 -7.97 3.13 12.05
CA LEU A 118 -7.38 4.07 13.01
C LEU A 118 -8.39 4.86 13.85
N LYS A 119 -9.65 4.92 13.41
CA LYS A 119 -10.72 5.76 13.96
C LYS A 119 -10.85 5.69 15.49
N ASN A 120 -10.78 4.48 16.05
CA ASN A 120 -10.92 4.28 17.49
C ASN A 120 -9.79 4.95 18.28
N TYR A 121 -8.57 4.94 17.75
CA TYR A 121 -7.42 5.59 18.37
C TYR A 121 -7.49 7.11 18.21
N PHE A 122 -7.92 7.61 17.05
CA PHE A 122 -8.06 9.05 16.81
C PHE A 122 -9.01 9.75 17.77
N ASN A 123 -10.11 9.10 18.17
CA ASN A 123 -11.06 9.68 19.13
C ASN A 123 -10.42 9.96 20.51
N ASN A 124 -9.35 9.25 20.86
CA ASN A 124 -8.65 9.37 22.14
C ASN A 124 -7.34 10.18 22.03
N LEU A 125 -6.91 10.53 20.82
CA LEU A 125 -5.71 11.31 20.52
C LEU A 125 -6.09 12.75 20.14
N SER A 126 -5.07 13.61 19.96
CA SER A 126 -5.31 14.97 19.46
C SER A 126 -5.76 14.93 17.98
N ARG A 127 -6.58 15.91 17.57
CA ARG A 127 -7.15 15.95 16.20
C ARG A 127 -6.10 15.94 15.09
N TYR A 128 -4.88 16.44 15.36
CA TYR A 128 -3.77 16.45 14.40
C TYR A 128 -3.36 15.05 13.91
N TRP A 129 -3.59 13.98 14.67
CA TRP A 129 -3.29 12.61 14.23
C TRP A 129 -4.11 12.17 13.02
N VAL A 130 -5.28 12.79 12.79
CA VAL A 130 -6.12 12.53 11.61
C VAL A 130 -5.42 12.98 10.32
N LEU A 131 -4.48 13.93 10.38
CA LEU A 131 -3.71 14.41 9.22
C LEU A 131 -2.87 13.31 8.56
N ILE A 132 -2.55 12.22 9.27
CA ILE A 132 -1.86 11.04 8.71
C ILE A 132 -2.66 10.42 7.56
N ILE A 133 -3.98 10.53 7.55
CA ILE A 133 -4.81 10.03 6.43
C ILE A 133 -4.74 10.96 5.22
N PHE A 134 -4.37 12.23 5.43
CA PHE A 134 -4.31 13.27 4.40
C PHE A 134 -2.87 13.48 3.91
N ILE A 135 -2.05 12.42 3.88
CA ILE A 135 -0.70 12.50 3.32
C ILE A 135 -0.79 12.65 1.80
N PRO A 136 -0.25 13.73 1.19
CA PRO A 136 -0.38 14.00 -0.24
C PRO A 136 0.14 12.88 -1.13
N SER A 137 1.36 12.37 -0.89
CA SER A 137 1.94 11.36 -1.77
C SER A 137 1.20 10.02 -1.69
N MET A 138 0.63 9.70 -0.53
CA MET A 138 -0.24 8.52 -0.37
C MET A 138 -1.41 8.62 -1.33
N SER A 139 -2.15 9.73 -1.29
CA SER A 139 -3.30 9.95 -2.19
C SER A 139 -2.86 10.05 -3.64
N PHE A 140 -1.79 10.78 -3.94
CA PHE A 140 -1.30 10.94 -5.31
C PHE A 140 -0.98 9.61 -5.98
N TRP A 141 -0.24 8.72 -5.32
CA TRP A 141 0.17 7.45 -5.92
C TRP A 141 -0.93 6.38 -5.92
N SER A 142 -1.92 6.47 -5.02
CA SER A 142 -3.01 5.49 -4.93
C SER A 142 -4.32 5.92 -5.58
N ALA A 143 -4.46 7.17 -6.03
CA ALA A 143 -5.68 7.67 -6.68
C ALA A 143 -5.71 7.49 -8.21
N GLY A 144 -4.64 6.93 -8.80
CA GLY A 144 -4.39 6.92 -10.23
C GLY A 144 -4.47 5.55 -10.91
N LEU A 145 -4.54 5.56 -12.24
CA LEU A 145 -4.47 4.36 -13.07
C LEU A 145 -3.11 3.66 -12.89
N GLY A 146 -3.14 2.42 -12.42
CA GLY A 146 -1.94 1.59 -12.25
C GLY A 146 -2.05 0.55 -11.15
N LYS A 147 -0.94 -0.19 -10.95
CA LYS A 147 -0.81 -1.22 -9.91
C LYS A 147 -0.95 -0.66 -8.50
N ASP A 148 -0.58 0.60 -8.31
CA ASP A 148 -0.40 1.21 -7.00
C ASP A 148 -1.73 1.40 -6.28
N ALA A 149 -2.79 1.86 -6.96
CA ALA A 149 -4.14 1.98 -6.42
C ALA A 149 -4.70 0.65 -5.88
N ILE A 150 -4.57 -0.42 -6.67
CA ILE A 150 -5.05 -1.76 -6.29
C ILE A 150 -4.22 -2.35 -5.16
N SER A 151 -2.89 -2.16 -5.19
CA SER A 151 -2.00 -2.64 -4.12
C SER A 151 -2.27 -1.92 -2.80
N PHE A 152 -2.50 -0.60 -2.83
CA PHE A 152 -2.86 0.19 -1.67
C PHE A 152 -4.21 -0.24 -1.08
N PHE A 153 -5.23 -0.41 -1.92
CA PHE A 153 -6.52 -0.97 -1.52
C PHE A 153 -6.36 -2.32 -0.81
N SER A 154 -5.60 -3.24 -1.40
CA SER A 154 -5.37 -4.57 -0.85
C SER A 154 -4.73 -4.51 0.54
N VAL A 155 -3.70 -3.69 0.73
CA VAL A 155 -2.98 -3.56 2.02
C VAL A 155 -3.89 -2.95 3.09
N CYS A 156 -4.68 -1.94 2.73
CA CYS A 156 -5.63 -1.33 3.64
C CYS A 156 -6.79 -2.28 4.00
N LEU A 157 -7.25 -3.11 3.05
CA LEU A 157 -8.24 -4.15 3.30
C LEU A 157 -7.68 -5.24 4.22
N PHE A 158 -6.43 -5.65 4.00
CA PHE A 158 -5.71 -6.59 4.85
C PHE A 158 -5.60 -6.07 6.29
N LEU A 159 -5.14 -4.83 6.46
CA LEU A 159 -5.06 -4.14 7.75
C LEU A 159 -6.42 -4.09 8.46
N TYR A 160 -7.46 -3.63 7.75
CA TYR A 160 -8.82 -3.52 8.29
C TYR A 160 -9.36 -4.88 8.75
N THR A 161 -9.14 -5.92 7.94
CA THR A 161 -9.59 -7.28 8.20
C THR A 161 -8.93 -7.86 9.46
N ILE A 162 -7.62 -7.66 9.63
CA ILE A 162 -6.87 -8.12 10.81
C ILE A 162 -7.33 -7.37 12.07
N THR A 163 -7.50 -6.05 11.95
CA THR A 163 -7.87 -5.16 13.07
C THR A 163 -9.25 -5.50 13.63
N PHE A 164 -10.26 -5.69 12.78
CA PHE A 164 -11.64 -5.89 13.23
C PHE A 164 -12.09 -7.36 13.30
N ASN A 165 -11.37 -8.27 12.65
CA ASN A 165 -11.71 -9.71 12.57
C ASN A 165 -13.12 -10.03 12.02
N LYS A 166 -13.78 -9.06 11.39
CA LYS A 166 -15.14 -9.24 10.83
C LYS A 166 -15.02 -9.83 9.42
N LYS A 167 -15.77 -10.89 9.15
CA LYS A 167 -15.78 -11.57 7.84
C LYS A 167 -14.37 -11.98 7.37
N LEU A 168 -13.52 -12.43 8.30
CA LEU A 168 -12.12 -12.77 8.07
C LEU A 168 -11.95 -13.68 6.85
N TYR A 169 -12.72 -14.76 6.77
CA TYR A 169 -12.65 -15.76 5.69
C TYR A 169 -13.06 -15.24 4.31
N ILE A 170 -13.69 -14.05 4.23
CA ILE A 170 -14.12 -13.44 2.96
C ILE A 170 -13.16 -12.31 2.60
N LEU A 171 -12.94 -11.36 3.51
CA LEU A 171 -12.16 -10.15 3.21
C LEU A 171 -10.67 -10.43 3.09
N LEU A 172 -10.15 -11.41 3.84
CA LEU A 172 -8.74 -11.74 3.81
C LEU A 172 -8.34 -12.35 2.44
N PRO A 173 -9.00 -13.40 1.91
CA PRO A 173 -8.70 -13.88 0.55
C PRO A 173 -8.87 -12.81 -0.53
N ILE A 174 -9.85 -11.91 -0.41
CA ILE A 174 -10.02 -10.79 -1.35
C ILE A 174 -8.79 -9.88 -1.34
N SER A 175 -8.26 -9.54 -0.17
CA SER A 175 -7.03 -8.74 -0.08
C SER A 175 -5.85 -9.44 -0.79
N PHE A 176 -5.66 -10.73 -0.55
CA PHE A 176 -4.63 -11.53 -1.22
C PHE A 176 -4.81 -11.58 -2.73
N PHE A 177 -6.03 -11.81 -3.20
CA PHE A 177 -6.35 -11.87 -4.63
C PHE A 177 -5.97 -10.57 -5.35
N PHE A 178 -6.41 -9.41 -4.83
CA PHE A 178 -6.08 -8.13 -5.46
C PHE A 178 -4.58 -7.85 -5.41
N MET A 179 -3.88 -8.16 -4.31
CA MET A 179 -2.42 -8.01 -4.27
C MET A 179 -1.76 -8.92 -5.30
N PHE A 180 -2.17 -10.19 -5.37
CA PHE A 180 -1.57 -11.19 -6.25
C PHE A 180 -1.74 -10.79 -7.72
N MET A 181 -2.93 -10.31 -8.11
CA MET A 181 -3.21 -9.85 -9.47
C MET A 181 -2.26 -8.75 -9.92
N VAL A 182 -1.85 -7.80 -9.06
CA VAL A 182 -0.96 -6.70 -9.46
C VAL A 182 0.50 -6.92 -9.10
N ARG A 183 0.79 -7.66 -8.03
CA ARG A 183 2.12 -7.84 -7.42
C ARG A 183 2.21 -9.20 -6.70
N PRO A 184 2.40 -10.31 -7.45
CA PRO A 184 2.48 -11.67 -6.89
C PRO A 184 3.48 -11.83 -5.75
N HIS A 185 4.67 -11.23 -5.89
CA HIS A 185 5.73 -11.29 -4.87
C HIS A 185 5.33 -10.63 -3.55
N ILE A 186 4.56 -9.54 -3.56
CA ILE A 186 4.07 -8.89 -2.33
C ILE A 186 2.94 -9.71 -1.70
N ALA A 187 2.09 -10.33 -2.51
CA ALA A 187 1.08 -11.27 -2.02
C ALA A 187 1.72 -12.47 -1.32
N LEU A 188 2.84 -12.99 -1.87
CA LEU A 188 3.63 -14.03 -1.22
C LEU A 188 4.16 -13.57 0.14
N MET A 189 4.66 -12.33 0.27
CA MET A 189 5.09 -11.77 1.56
C MET A 189 3.94 -11.68 2.58
N MET A 190 2.72 -11.37 2.15
CA MET A 190 1.53 -11.44 3.01
C MET A 190 1.30 -12.87 3.53
N ILE A 191 1.49 -13.90 2.70
CA ILE A 191 1.32 -15.31 3.10
C ILE A 191 2.44 -15.72 4.06
N ILE A 192 3.71 -15.46 3.70
CA ILE A 192 4.87 -15.79 4.53
C ILE A 192 4.77 -15.15 5.90
N SER A 193 4.36 -13.87 5.97
CA SER A 193 4.14 -13.18 7.24
C SER A 193 3.09 -13.87 8.11
N PHE A 194 2.04 -14.43 7.50
CA PHE A 194 1.02 -15.20 8.21
C PHE A 194 1.60 -16.49 8.75
N VAL A 195 2.41 -17.21 7.95
CA VAL A 195 3.07 -18.46 8.39
C VAL A 195 3.95 -18.21 9.60
N ILE A 196 4.82 -17.20 9.53
CA ILE A 196 5.74 -16.84 10.62
C ILE A 196 4.93 -16.44 11.88
N TYR A 197 3.91 -15.60 11.72
CA TYR A 197 3.03 -15.25 12.83
C TYR A 197 2.32 -16.47 13.44
N PHE A 198 1.85 -17.39 12.58
CA PHE A 198 1.12 -18.57 13.00
C PHE A 198 2.02 -19.52 13.81
N ILE A 199 3.28 -19.67 13.42
CA ILE A 199 4.27 -20.44 14.16
C ILE A 199 4.57 -19.76 15.51
N LEU A 200 4.99 -18.49 15.48
CA LEU A 200 5.58 -17.80 16.64
C LEU A 200 4.57 -17.37 17.70
N ARG A 201 3.37 -16.93 17.31
CA ARG A 201 2.43 -16.22 18.20
C ARG A 201 1.01 -16.75 18.22
N SER A 202 0.62 -17.62 17.27
CA SER A 202 -0.73 -18.18 17.29
C SER A 202 -0.98 -19.00 18.56
N ARG A 203 -2.12 -18.72 19.21
CA ARG A 203 -2.63 -19.46 20.39
C ARG A 203 -3.33 -20.78 20.01
N VAL A 204 -3.28 -21.18 18.74
CA VAL A 204 -3.86 -22.45 18.27
C VAL A 204 -3.12 -23.64 18.89
N HIS A 205 -3.88 -24.67 19.28
CA HIS A 205 -3.33 -25.88 19.89
C HIS A 205 -2.31 -26.56 18.98
N PHE A 206 -1.25 -27.14 19.55
CA PHE A 206 -0.12 -27.71 18.81
C PHE A 206 -0.56 -28.72 17.73
N LEU A 207 -1.50 -29.61 18.05
CA LEU A 207 -2.09 -30.58 17.12
C LEU A 207 -2.73 -29.93 15.89
N ALA A 208 -3.48 -28.84 16.08
CA ALA A 208 -4.08 -28.11 14.97
C ALA A 208 -3.02 -27.39 14.12
N LYS A 209 -1.90 -26.94 14.73
CA LYS A 209 -0.74 -26.42 13.97
C LYS A 209 -0.11 -27.51 13.11
N LEU A 210 0.01 -28.74 13.62
CA LEU A 210 0.63 -29.86 12.90
C LEU A 210 -0.16 -30.25 11.64
N ILE A 211 -1.49 -30.09 11.66
CA ILE A 211 -2.35 -30.35 10.49
C ILE A 211 -2.38 -29.14 9.52
N THR A 212 -2.44 -27.93 10.05
CA THR A 212 -2.60 -26.70 9.22
C THR A 212 -1.30 -26.24 8.56
N LEU A 213 -0.14 -26.46 9.19
CA LEU A 213 1.14 -25.99 8.69
C LEU A 213 1.56 -26.68 7.37
N PRO A 214 1.41 -28.00 7.18
CA PRO A 214 1.68 -28.64 5.89
C PRO A 214 0.83 -28.07 4.75
N ILE A 215 -0.46 -27.80 4.99
CA ILE A 215 -1.37 -27.21 3.99
C ILE A 215 -0.89 -25.82 3.58
N ILE A 216 -0.48 -25.00 4.56
CA ILE A 216 0.08 -23.68 4.31
C ILE A 216 1.41 -23.76 3.55
N ILE A 217 2.28 -24.71 3.91
CA ILE A 217 3.57 -24.92 3.23
C ILE A 217 3.36 -25.33 1.77
N VAL A 218 2.43 -26.24 1.48
CA VAL A 218 2.06 -26.60 0.10
C VAL A 218 1.56 -25.37 -0.67
N GLY A 219 0.73 -24.54 -0.03
CA GLY A 219 0.28 -23.27 -0.61
C GLY A 219 1.43 -22.29 -0.91
N VAL A 220 2.43 -22.20 -0.02
CA VAL A 220 3.63 -21.37 -0.23
C VAL A 220 4.49 -21.93 -1.36
N ILE A 221 4.72 -23.24 -1.43
CA ILE A 221 5.50 -23.89 -2.50
C ILE A 221 4.83 -23.63 -3.85
N PHE A 222 3.52 -23.86 -3.97
CA PHE A 222 2.79 -23.60 -5.20
C PHE A 222 2.85 -22.12 -5.60
N SER A 223 2.62 -21.22 -4.64
CA SER A 223 2.72 -19.78 -4.88
C SER A 223 4.14 -19.35 -5.26
N SER A 224 5.16 -20.00 -4.72
CA SER A 224 6.56 -19.69 -5.02
C SER A 224 6.96 -20.08 -6.44
N GLY A 225 6.45 -21.19 -6.98
CA GLY A 225 6.66 -21.57 -8.38
C GLY A 225 6.03 -20.54 -9.34
N PHE A 226 4.84 -20.04 -9.01
CA PHE A 226 4.21 -18.97 -9.78
C PHE A 226 5.03 -17.66 -9.71
N VAL A 227 5.54 -17.31 -8.53
CA VAL A 227 6.39 -16.13 -8.37
C VAL A 227 7.70 -16.28 -9.12
N GLN A 228 8.32 -17.47 -9.12
CA GLN A 228 9.53 -17.77 -9.90
C GLN A 228 9.29 -17.55 -11.40
N GLN A 229 8.19 -18.09 -11.95
CA GLN A 229 7.81 -17.85 -13.33
C GLN A 229 7.54 -16.36 -13.62
N TYR A 230 6.86 -15.66 -12.71
CA TYR A 230 6.57 -14.24 -12.84
C TYR A 230 7.84 -13.38 -12.80
N VAL A 231 8.79 -13.76 -11.97
CA VAL A 231 10.07 -13.07 -11.79
C VAL A 231 11.06 -13.43 -12.91
N GLY A 232 10.90 -14.61 -13.53
CA GLY A 232 11.82 -15.14 -14.53
C GLY A 232 13.00 -15.91 -13.92
N LEU A 233 12.81 -16.57 -12.77
CA LEU A 233 13.81 -17.40 -12.13
C LEU A 233 13.56 -18.88 -12.43
N ASP A 234 14.56 -19.57 -13.00
CA ASP A 234 14.49 -21.00 -13.31
C ASP A 234 14.61 -21.87 -12.04
N GLU A 235 15.39 -21.43 -11.04
CA GLU A 235 15.51 -22.06 -9.72
C GLU A 235 15.61 -21.01 -8.60
N ALA A 236 15.17 -21.35 -7.39
CA ALA A 236 15.33 -20.52 -6.19
C ALA A 236 16.70 -20.76 -5.51
N SER A 237 17.79 -20.50 -6.22
CA SER A 237 19.16 -20.54 -5.70
C SER A 237 19.59 -19.17 -5.15
N ILE A 238 20.65 -19.14 -4.33
CA ILE A 238 21.20 -17.88 -3.82
C ILE A 238 21.71 -17.02 -4.98
N ASP A 239 22.33 -17.65 -5.98
CA ASP A 239 22.86 -16.97 -7.16
C ASP A 239 21.73 -16.36 -8.01
N SER A 240 20.61 -17.05 -8.18
CA SER A 240 19.45 -16.54 -8.93
C SER A 240 18.72 -15.39 -8.21
N ILE A 241 18.71 -15.40 -6.87
CA ILE A 241 18.22 -14.28 -6.08
C ILE A 241 19.15 -13.07 -6.23
N SER A 242 20.46 -13.28 -6.24
CA SER A 242 21.43 -12.19 -6.43
C SER A 242 21.33 -11.57 -7.82
N SER A 243 21.23 -12.38 -8.88
CA SER A 243 21.05 -11.88 -10.25
C SER A 243 19.72 -11.13 -10.41
N TYR A 244 18.64 -11.60 -9.80
CA TYR A 244 17.38 -10.86 -9.77
C TYR A 244 17.51 -9.50 -9.07
N VAL A 245 18.22 -9.44 -7.94
CA VAL A 245 18.44 -8.15 -7.26
C VAL A 245 19.20 -7.21 -8.19
N ASP A 246 20.26 -7.67 -8.83
CA ASP A 246 21.07 -6.85 -9.75
C ASP A 246 20.26 -6.38 -10.97
N ASP A 247 19.51 -7.26 -11.61
CA ASP A 247 18.63 -6.92 -12.74
C ASP A 247 17.60 -5.85 -12.35
N ARG A 248 17.02 -5.99 -11.14
CA ARG A 248 16.04 -5.02 -10.64
C ARG A 248 16.69 -3.69 -10.30
N GLN A 249 17.87 -3.69 -9.70
CA GLN A 249 18.62 -2.46 -9.46
C GLN A 249 18.94 -1.76 -10.77
N ASN A 250 19.51 -2.47 -11.74
CA ASN A 250 19.85 -1.93 -13.07
C ASN A 250 18.63 -1.38 -13.81
N SER A 251 17.50 -2.10 -13.78
CA SER A 251 16.25 -1.63 -14.41
C SER A 251 15.67 -0.37 -13.74
N ASN A 252 15.96 -0.17 -12.45
CA ASN A 252 15.46 0.96 -11.67
C ASN A 252 16.39 2.18 -11.74
N GLN A 253 17.65 2.04 -12.18
CA GLN A 253 18.62 3.15 -12.26
C GLN A 253 18.27 4.24 -13.29
N GLY A 254 17.23 4.05 -14.10
CA GLY A 254 16.75 5.07 -15.04
C GLY A 254 16.22 6.33 -14.34
N GLY A 255 16.55 7.50 -14.90
CA GLY A 255 16.13 8.82 -14.40
C GLY A 255 17.10 9.46 -13.41
N GLY A 256 16.93 10.77 -13.15
CA GLY A 256 17.88 11.59 -12.37
C GLY A 256 17.84 11.38 -10.84
N SER A 257 17.26 10.30 -10.34
CA SER A 257 17.08 10.01 -8.90
C SER A 257 17.48 8.59 -8.52
N SER A 258 18.39 8.00 -9.29
CA SER A 258 19.03 6.71 -9.01
C SER A 258 20.00 6.80 -7.84
N ILE A 259 20.15 5.69 -7.14
CA ILE A 259 21.05 5.52 -6.00
C ILE A 259 21.83 4.22 -6.17
N ASP A 260 23.10 4.24 -5.78
CA ASP A 260 23.90 3.04 -5.70
C ASP A 260 23.57 2.30 -4.39
N LEU A 261 22.85 1.19 -4.49
CA LEU A 261 22.50 0.36 -3.34
C LEU A 261 23.64 -0.56 -2.91
N GLN A 262 24.58 -0.89 -3.81
CA GLN A 262 25.64 -1.86 -3.54
C GLN A 262 26.68 -1.29 -2.56
N SER A 263 26.90 0.03 -2.58
CA SER A 263 27.77 0.71 -1.60
C SER A 263 27.13 0.95 -0.22
N MET A 264 25.84 0.66 -0.04
CA MET A 264 25.12 0.92 1.20
C MET A 264 24.99 -0.31 2.08
N SER A 265 25.14 -0.14 3.40
CA SER A 265 24.77 -1.19 4.37
C SER A 265 23.26 -1.40 4.44
N TYR A 266 22.82 -2.61 4.82
CA TYR A 266 21.40 -2.96 4.88
C TYR A 266 20.52 -1.96 5.69
N PRO A 267 20.91 -1.50 6.90
CA PRO A 267 20.13 -0.50 7.62
C PRO A 267 20.01 0.84 6.88
N VAL A 268 21.05 1.23 6.14
CA VAL A 268 21.06 2.45 5.32
C VAL A 268 20.17 2.29 4.09
N GLN A 269 20.11 1.10 3.47
CA GLN A 269 19.17 0.79 2.38
C GLN A 269 17.73 0.93 2.85
N VAL A 270 17.39 0.34 4.01
CA VAL A 270 16.04 0.45 4.61
C VAL A 270 15.69 1.91 4.92
N PHE A 271 16.62 2.65 5.55
CA PHE A 271 16.41 4.06 5.83
C PHE A 271 16.19 4.89 4.55
N THR A 272 17.03 4.67 3.54
CA THR A 272 16.96 5.35 2.25
C THR A 272 15.64 5.06 1.56
N TYR A 273 15.21 3.81 1.54
CA TYR A 273 13.97 3.41 0.90
C TYR A 273 12.72 4.00 1.56
N VAL A 274 12.71 4.08 2.91
CA VAL A 274 11.53 4.54 3.66
C VAL A 274 11.45 6.07 3.73
N PHE A 275 12.59 6.74 3.95
CA PHE A 275 12.64 8.16 4.34
C PHE A 275 13.37 9.09 3.37
N ARG A 276 14.06 8.60 2.34
CA ARG A 276 14.64 9.48 1.29
C ARG A 276 13.67 9.62 0.10
N PRO A 277 13.69 10.76 -0.64
CA PRO A 277 14.61 11.89 -0.51
C PRO A 277 14.35 12.72 0.76
N LEU A 278 15.42 13.26 1.35
CA LEU A 278 15.36 14.33 2.34
C LEU A 278 15.49 15.70 1.65
N PRO A 279 15.22 16.84 2.32
CA PRO A 279 15.25 18.16 1.68
C PRO A 279 16.58 18.49 0.99
N PHE A 280 17.67 17.89 1.47
CA PHE A 280 19.00 18.01 0.87
C PHE A 280 19.18 17.23 -0.45
N ASP A 281 18.34 16.21 -0.70
CA ASP A 281 18.35 15.39 -1.92
C ASP A 281 17.39 15.93 -3.01
N ALA A 282 16.71 17.05 -2.76
CA ALA A 282 15.64 17.53 -3.62
C ALA A 282 16.19 18.31 -4.83
N HIS A 283 16.19 17.68 -6.01
CA HIS A 283 16.60 18.29 -7.28
C HIS A 283 15.45 18.75 -8.18
N SER A 284 14.20 18.70 -7.68
CA SER A 284 13.01 19.19 -8.39
C SER A 284 11.93 19.64 -7.40
N THR A 285 10.95 20.42 -7.87
CA THR A 285 9.81 20.87 -7.03
C THR A 285 9.02 19.69 -6.48
N LEU A 286 8.80 18.65 -7.29
CA LEU A 286 8.12 17.42 -6.85
C LEU A 286 8.98 16.66 -5.83
N ALA A 287 10.30 16.57 -6.03
CA ALA A 287 11.21 15.97 -5.06
C ALA A 287 11.24 16.76 -3.73
N LEU A 288 11.08 18.08 -3.79
CA LEU A 288 11.00 18.92 -2.60
C LEU A 288 9.73 18.64 -1.81
N PHE A 289 8.56 18.56 -2.45
CA PHE A 289 7.32 18.18 -1.78
C PHE A 289 7.38 16.78 -1.16
N THR A 290 7.90 15.79 -1.89
CA THR A 290 8.05 14.43 -1.33
C THR A 290 9.07 14.39 -0.20
N SER A 291 10.11 15.23 -0.24
CA SER A 291 11.12 15.29 0.82
C SER A 291 10.60 15.88 2.14
N ILE A 292 9.75 16.91 2.07
CA ILE A 292 9.10 17.50 3.25
C ILE A 292 8.21 16.44 3.91
N GLU A 293 7.41 15.74 3.10
CA GLU A 293 6.54 14.68 3.59
C GLU A 293 7.33 13.54 4.24
N ASN A 294 8.40 13.07 3.59
CA ASN A 294 9.29 12.06 4.14
C ASN A 294 9.94 12.48 5.45
N THR A 295 10.33 13.77 5.56
CA THR A 295 10.87 14.33 6.79
C THR A 295 9.84 14.32 7.91
N ILE A 296 8.58 14.67 7.60
CA ILE A 296 7.48 14.58 8.57
C ILE A 296 7.26 13.13 9.02
N LEU A 297 7.30 12.17 8.09
CA LEU A 297 7.20 10.74 8.41
C LEU A 297 8.35 10.26 9.29
N LEU A 298 9.58 10.71 9.01
CA LEU A 298 10.76 10.40 9.83
C LEU A 298 10.63 10.99 11.24
N ILE A 299 10.25 12.26 11.35
CA ILE A 299 10.02 12.93 12.64
C ILE A 299 8.93 12.19 13.42
N LEU A 300 7.82 11.82 12.78
CA LEU A 300 6.74 11.07 13.41
C LEU A 300 7.23 9.71 13.93
N PHE A 301 7.98 8.97 13.10
CA PHE A 301 8.54 7.67 13.45
C PHE A 301 9.46 7.79 14.68
N LEU A 302 10.43 8.72 14.65
CA LEU A 302 11.34 8.97 15.76
C LEU A 302 10.60 9.44 17.01
N TYR A 303 9.65 10.38 16.87
CA TYR A 303 8.86 10.90 17.98
C TYR A 303 8.13 9.80 18.74
N VAL A 304 7.46 8.87 18.02
CA VAL A 304 6.76 7.75 18.65
C VAL A 304 7.75 6.79 19.32
N LEU A 305 8.87 6.47 18.67
CA LEU A 305 9.90 5.59 19.25
C LEU A 305 10.50 6.16 20.54
N PHE A 306 10.88 7.44 20.54
CA PHE A 306 11.45 8.11 21.71
C PHE A 306 10.45 8.25 22.85
N LYS A 307 9.19 8.63 22.56
CA LYS A 307 8.14 8.70 23.59
C LYS A 307 7.87 7.35 24.23
N ASN A 308 7.92 6.30 23.43
CA ASN A 308 7.76 4.93 23.89
C ASN A 308 9.05 4.33 24.48
N LYS A 309 10.14 5.09 24.59
CA LYS A 309 11.45 4.64 25.09
C LYS A 309 11.95 3.36 24.40
N PHE A 310 11.73 3.25 23.09
CA PHE A 310 12.08 2.06 22.28
C PHE A 310 11.45 0.74 22.76
N ARG A 311 10.36 0.79 23.55
CA ARG A 311 9.66 -0.42 23.99
C ARG A 311 8.87 -1.02 22.83
N LEU A 312 9.42 -2.05 22.19
CA LEU A 312 8.80 -2.73 21.07
C LEU A 312 7.58 -3.58 21.44
N ASN A 313 7.28 -3.74 22.72
CA ASN A 313 6.22 -4.61 23.22
C ASN A 313 4.84 -4.30 22.60
N TYR A 314 4.51 -3.02 22.41
CA TYR A 314 3.22 -2.62 21.80
C TYR A 314 3.11 -3.00 20.31
N PHE A 315 4.24 -3.15 19.62
CA PHE A 315 4.27 -3.57 18.22
C PHE A 315 4.12 -5.10 18.07
N ILE A 316 4.51 -5.86 19.12
CA ILE A 316 4.57 -7.33 19.12
C ILE A 316 3.37 -7.93 19.89
N GLU A 317 2.34 -7.13 20.14
CA GLU A 317 1.16 -7.58 20.89
C GLU A 317 0.11 -8.21 19.97
N GLY A 318 -0.23 -9.48 20.22
CA GLY A 318 -1.30 -10.20 19.52
C GLY A 318 -1.13 -10.14 18.00
N LYS A 319 -2.19 -9.74 17.30
CA LYS A 319 -2.23 -9.67 15.82
C LYS A 319 -1.34 -8.58 15.23
N ASN A 320 -0.91 -7.59 16.01
CA ASN A 320 0.01 -6.55 15.53
C ASN A 320 1.38 -7.14 15.15
N THR A 321 1.75 -8.26 15.76
CA THR A 321 2.95 -9.01 15.35
C THR A 321 2.90 -9.44 13.89
N TRP A 322 1.73 -9.90 13.42
CA TRP A 322 1.58 -10.30 12.01
C TRP A 322 1.78 -9.11 11.09
N LEU A 323 1.12 -8.00 11.40
CA LEU A 323 1.23 -6.74 10.67
C LEU A 323 2.68 -6.23 10.64
N LEU A 324 3.39 -6.33 11.75
CA LEU A 324 4.80 -5.94 11.86
C LEU A 324 5.70 -6.83 11.00
N ILE A 325 5.52 -8.16 11.05
CA ILE A 325 6.28 -9.11 10.23
C ILE A 325 6.05 -8.80 8.75
N TYR A 326 4.80 -8.59 8.33
CA TYR A 326 4.48 -8.23 6.94
C TYR A 326 5.17 -6.93 6.51
N ALA A 327 5.05 -5.88 7.32
CA ALA A 327 5.65 -4.59 7.01
C ALA A 327 7.17 -4.68 6.94
N PHE A 328 7.79 -5.43 7.85
CA PHE A 328 9.23 -5.66 7.86
C PHE A 328 9.70 -6.44 6.62
N LEU A 329 9.10 -7.59 6.31
CA LEU A 329 9.49 -8.40 5.15
C LEU A 329 9.33 -7.63 3.84
N THR A 330 8.20 -6.95 3.66
CA THR A 330 7.92 -6.16 2.46
C THR A 330 8.87 -4.98 2.32
N CYS A 331 9.13 -4.25 3.41
CA CYS A 331 10.09 -3.16 3.42
C CYS A 331 11.51 -3.66 3.08
N SER A 332 11.93 -4.78 3.67
CA SER A 332 13.25 -5.37 3.46
C SER A 332 13.45 -5.77 1.99
N MET A 333 12.49 -6.49 1.41
CA MET A 333 12.54 -6.91 0.01
C MET A 333 12.62 -5.72 -0.95
N LEU A 334 11.81 -4.69 -0.70
CA LEU A 334 11.75 -3.52 -1.58
C LEU A 334 12.96 -2.60 -1.42
N ALA A 335 13.52 -2.50 -0.21
CA ALA A 335 14.71 -1.70 0.07
C ALA A 335 15.95 -2.20 -0.69
N VAL A 336 16.12 -3.52 -0.79
CA VAL A 336 17.29 -4.12 -1.48
C VAL A 336 17.12 -4.09 -3.01
N THR A 337 15.90 -4.02 -3.52
CA THR A 337 15.62 -4.11 -4.97
C THR A 337 15.36 -2.75 -5.65
N THR A 338 15.06 -1.70 -4.89
CA THR A 338 14.62 -0.41 -5.45
C THR A 338 15.73 0.64 -5.44
N ALA A 339 16.52 0.69 -6.51
CA ALA A 339 17.64 1.62 -6.68
C ALA A 339 17.24 3.05 -7.13
N ASN A 340 15.99 3.48 -6.92
CA ASN A 340 15.49 4.77 -7.37
C ASN A 340 14.53 5.40 -6.37
N LEU A 341 14.82 6.64 -5.96
CA LEU A 341 14.06 7.35 -4.94
C LEU A 341 12.63 7.68 -5.39
N GLY A 342 12.43 8.00 -6.68
CA GLY A 342 11.10 8.22 -7.24
C GLY A 342 10.23 6.95 -7.15
N ILE A 343 10.81 5.80 -7.51
CA ILE A 343 10.13 4.51 -7.41
C ILE A 343 9.86 4.15 -5.93
N ALA A 344 10.82 4.40 -5.04
CA ALA A 344 10.68 4.14 -3.61
C ALA A 344 9.53 4.94 -2.98
N THR A 345 9.42 6.25 -3.30
CA THR A 345 8.33 7.10 -2.78
C THR A 345 6.94 6.62 -3.17
N ARG A 346 6.80 5.93 -4.31
CA ARG A 346 5.56 5.30 -4.77
C ARG A 346 5.33 3.95 -4.11
N GLN A 347 6.33 3.08 -4.15
CA GLN A 347 6.20 1.69 -3.73
C GLN A 347 6.08 1.51 -2.21
N LYS A 348 6.59 2.46 -1.41
CA LYS A 348 6.51 2.38 0.06
C LYS A 348 5.06 2.26 0.58
N TRP A 349 4.08 2.76 -0.17
CA TRP A 349 2.66 2.72 0.18
C TRP A 349 2.07 1.29 0.22
N MET A 350 2.83 0.27 -0.18
CA MET A 350 2.48 -1.15 -0.01
C MET A 350 2.63 -1.67 1.43
N PHE A 351 3.37 -0.99 2.31
CA PHE A 351 3.45 -1.38 3.73
C PHE A 351 3.30 -0.18 4.68
N MET A 352 3.51 1.04 4.20
CA MET A 352 3.43 2.26 4.99
C MET A 352 2.09 2.42 5.75
N PRO A 353 0.91 2.09 5.20
CA PRO A 353 -0.34 2.18 5.97
C PRO A 353 -0.32 1.33 7.24
N ILE A 354 0.29 0.14 7.17
CA ILE A 354 0.43 -0.74 8.32
C ILE A 354 1.46 -0.19 9.30
N LEU A 355 2.59 0.34 8.82
CA LEU A 355 3.58 0.98 9.68
C LEU A 355 2.98 2.18 10.42
N LEU A 356 2.24 3.04 9.72
CA LEU A 356 1.53 4.18 10.30
C LEU A 356 0.48 3.73 11.32
N TYR A 357 -0.28 2.68 11.02
CA TYR A 357 -1.21 2.07 11.98
C TYR A 357 -0.51 1.66 13.27
N LEU A 358 0.61 0.95 13.17
CA LEU A 358 1.38 0.47 14.30
C LEU A 358 1.97 1.64 15.12
N LEU A 359 2.44 2.71 14.48
CA LEU A 359 2.93 3.91 15.16
C LEU A 359 1.82 4.60 15.96
N VAL A 360 0.64 4.79 15.36
CA VAL A 360 -0.51 5.39 16.04
C VAL A 360 -0.97 4.51 17.20
N TYR A 361 -1.04 3.20 17.00
CA TYR A 361 -1.39 2.24 18.05
C TYR A 361 -0.41 2.30 19.23
N ALA A 362 0.90 2.27 18.95
CA ALA A 362 1.92 2.33 20.00
C ALA A 362 1.85 3.64 20.78
N PHE A 363 1.63 4.78 20.10
CA PHE A 363 1.47 6.06 20.78
C PHE A 363 0.19 6.14 21.61
N TYR A 364 -0.90 5.56 21.12
CA TYR A 364 -2.16 5.44 21.86
C TYR A 364 -1.96 4.64 23.16
N GLN A 365 -1.32 3.48 23.09
CA GLN A 365 -1.03 2.65 24.26
C GLN A 365 -0.13 3.36 25.27
N PHE A 366 0.88 4.08 24.79
CA PHE A 366 1.71 4.92 25.65
C PHE A 366 0.87 5.95 26.41
N LYS A 367 -0.03 6.67 25.74
CA LYS A 367 -0.91 7.67 26.37
C LYS A 367 -1.88 7.04 27.36
N GLU A 368 -2.43 5.86 27.03
CA GLU A 368 -3.33 5.12 27.91
C GLU A 368 -2.61 4.66 29.19
N SER A 369 -1.40 4.13 29.07
CA SER A 369 -0.58 3.72 30.22
C SER A 369 -0.27 4.89 31.18
N GLN A 370 -0.02 6.08 30.64
CA GLN A 370 0.18 7.30 31.43
C GLN A 370 -1.11 7.75 32.12
N ARG A 371 -2.27 7.58 31.48
CA ARG A 371 -3.58 7.92 32.09
C ARG A 371 -3.88 6.99 33.27
N ILE A 372 -3.66 5.69 33.11
CA ILE A 372 -3.87 4.70 34.18
C ILE A 372 -2.91 4.96 35.35
N GLY A 373 -1.63 5.17 35.06
CA GLY A 373 -0.63 5.45 36.11
C GLY A 373 -0.85 6.76 36.88
N LYS A 374 -1.62 7.72 36.32
CA LYS A 374 -2.06 8.94 37.01
C LYS A 374 -3.32 8.73 37.86
N LEU A 375 -4.15 7.74 37.55
CA LEU A 375 -5.34 7.40 38.33
C LEU A 375 -5.03 6.47 39.51
N SER A 376 -3.92 5.74 39.44
CA SER A 376 -3.43 4.86 40.51
C SER A 376 -2.52 5.55 41.53
N LYS A 377 -2.24 6.85 41.34
CA LYS A 377 -1.54 7.73 42.29
C LYS A 377 -2.54 8.73 42.82
#